data_AF-A0A7S1L6N8-F1
#
_entry.id   AF-A0A7S1L6N8-F1
#
_cell.length_a   1.000
_cell.length_b   1.000
_cell.length_c   1.000
_cell.angle_alpha   90.00
_cell.angle_beta   90.00
_cell.angle_gamma   90.00
#
_symmetry.space_group_name_H-M   'P 1'
#
loop_
_entity.id
_entity.type
_entity.pdbx_description
1 polymer ?
#
loop_
_entity_poly.entity_id
_entity_poly.type
_entity_poly.pdbx_seq_one_letter_code
_entity_poly.pdbx_strand_id
1 'polypeptide(L)'
;FLLPHGAELVPELRDLGLHFVEKYQYSAFAGGSQLEAYLKERCVEEVVLTGINTDYCVLATALDAFAARLRTTVVKDAVTSVCGEVGHAQGLAQIEKYLGSVCRDAADF
;
A
#
# COMPACT_ATOMS: atom_id res chain seq x y z
N PHE A 1 14.74 16.45 2.71
CA PHE A 1 13.36 16.42 3.27
C PHE A 1 13.47 15.74 4.62
N LEU A 2 13.14 16.42 5.73
CA LEU A 2 13.18 15.81 7.07
C LEU A 2 11.77 15.34 7.40
N LEU A 3 11.61 14.03 7.62
CA LEU A 3 10.33 13.46 8.04
C LEU A 3 10.00 13.97 9.47
N PRO A 4 8.73 14.27 9.76
CA PRO A 4 8.33 14.69 11.10
C PRO A 4 8.61 13.58 12.12
N HIS A 5 8.83 13.96 13.38
CA HIS A 5 9.15 13.01 14.43
C HIS A 5 8.09 11.91 14.54
N GLY A 6 8.53 10.64 14.52
CA GLY A 6 7.67 9.46 14.51
C GLY A 6 7.19 9.00 13.13
N ALA A 7 7.50 9.74 12.06
CA ALA A 7 7.30 9.31 10.67
C ALA A 7 8.61 8.90 9.98
N GLU A 8 9.66 8.64 10.77
CA GLU A 8 10.98 8.30 10.30
C GLU A 8 10.99 6.92 9.62
N LEU A 9 11.75 6.77 8.54
CA LEU A 9 11.97 5.46 7.95
C LEU A 9 12.77 4.56 8.88
N VAL A 10 12.36 3.30 8.93
CA VAL A 10 13.15 2.21 9.51
C VAL A 10 14.51 2.14 8.80
N PRO A 11 15.61 1.85 9.52
CA PRO A 11 16.96 1.87 8.97
C PRO A 11 17.13 1.08 7.67
N GLU A 12 16.42 -0.04 7.54
CA GLU A 12 16.48 -0.98 6.44
C GLU A 12 16.00 -0.37 5.10
N LEU A 13 15.28 0.75 5.12
CA LEU A 13 14.70 1.38 3.93
C LEU A 13 15.38 2.71 3.52
N ARG A 14 16.38 3.20 4.26
CA ARG A 14 16.88 4.58 4.11
C ARG A 14 17.63 4.87 2.80
N ASP A 15 18.26 3.86 2.21
CA ASP A 15 19.18 4.04 1.06
C ASP A 15 18.64 3.46 -0.26
N LEU A 16 17.33 3.26 -0.35
CA LEU A 16 16.70 2.64 -1.53
C LEU A 16 16.26 3.64 -2.62
N GLY A 17 16.64 4.91 -2.51
CA GLY A 17 16.24 5.94 -3.49
C GLY A 17 14.72 6.14 -3.57
N LEU A 18 14.06 6.10 -2.41
CA LEU A 18 12.60 6.09 -2.32
C LEU A 18 11.97 7.44 -2.71
N HIS A 19 10.84 7.37 -3.41
CA HIS A 19 9.94 8.51 -3.58
C HIS A 19 8.96 8.58 -2.41
N PHE A 20 8.86 9.74 -1.77
CA PHE A 20 7.96 9.96 -0.64
C PHE A 20 6.68 10.64 -1.07
N VAL A 21 5.56 10.08 -0.60
CA VAL A 21 4.24 10.68 -0.73
C VAL A 21 3.72 10.98 0.66
N GLU A 22 3.43 12.25 0.94
CA GLU A 22 2.73 12.64 2.15
C GLU A 22 1.25 12.23 2.04
N LYS A 23 0.74 11.57 3.08
CA LYS A 23 -0.67 11.18 3.15
C LYS A 23 -1.27 11.62 4.48
N TYR A 24 -2.49 12.14 4.43
CA TYR A 24 -3.25 12.56 5.60
C TYR A 24 -4.51 11.70 5.83
N GLN A 25 -4.69 10.66 5.02
CA GLN A 25 -5.82 9.73 5.07
C GLN A 25 -5.34 8.27 4.97
N TYR A 26 -6.28 7.33 5.03
CA TYR A 26 -5.95 5.90 4.94
C TYR A 26 -5.37 5.53 3.58
N SER A 27 -6.04 5.91 2.50
CA SER A 27 -5.56 5.65 1.14
C SER A 27 -4.41 6.59 0.77
N ALA A 28 -3.39 6.04 0.11
CA ALA A 28 -2.30 6.81 -0.48
C ALA A 28 -2.72 7.60 -1.73
N PHE A 29 -3.94 7.41 -2.25
CA PHE A 29 -4.51 8.16 -3.39
C PHE A 29 -5.42 9.31 -2.94
N ALA A 30 -5.83 9.35 -1.67
CA ALA A 30 -6.83 10.29 -1.18
C ALA A 30 -6.21 11.60 -0.64
N GLY A 31 -7.07 12.57 -0.33
CA GLY A 31 -6.68 13.78 0.41
C GLY A 31 -5.73 14.73 -0.33
N GLY A 32 -5.77 14.76 -1.66
CA GLY A 32 -4.88 15.59 -2.47
C GLY A 32 -3.48 15.00 -2.69
N SER A 33 -3.31 13.70 -2.42
CA SER A 33 -2.07 12.97 -2.73
C SER A 33 -1.65 13.15 -4.19
N GLN A 34 -0.34 13.31 -4.40
CA GLN A 34 0.26 13.40 -5.73
C GLN A 34 0.62 12.02 -6.32
N LEU A 35 0.34 10.92 -5.60
CA LEU A 35 0.73 9.57 -6.02
C LEU A 35 0.15 9.20 -7.39
N GLU A 36 -1.14 9.46 -7.62
CA GLU A 36 -1.78 9.07 -8.89
C GLU A 36 -1.15 9.78 -10.09
N ALA A 37 -0.90 11.09 -9.96
CA ALA A 37 -0.24 11.88 -10.99
C ALA A 37 1.19 11.38 -11.23
N TYR A 38 1.94 11.15 -10.14
CA TYR A 38 3.31 10.63 -10.19
C TYR A 38 3.40 9.29 -10.96
N LEU A 39 2.48 8.36 -10.68
CA LEU A 39 2.40 7.06 -11.33
C LEU A 39 2.02 7.19 -12.82
N LYS A 40 1.02 8.04 -13.13
CA LYS A 40 0.55 8.28 -14.51
C LYS A 40 1.63 8.89 -15.39
N GLU A 41 2.37 9.89 -14.89
CA GLU A 41 3.49 10.51 -15.61
C GLU A 41 4.58 9.51 -16.00
N ARG A 42 4.69 8.41 -15.25
CA ARG A 42 5.68 7.35 -15.47
C ARG A 42 5.11 6.14 -16.20
N CYS A 43 3.88 6.23 -16.68
CA CYS A 43 3.17 5.13 -17.34
C CYS A 43 3.17 3.83 -16.50
N VAL A 44 3.06 3.96 -15.17
CA VAL A 44 2.96 2.80 -14.29
C VAL A 44 1.59 2.15 -14.47
N GLU A 45 1.58 0.85 -14.72
CA GLU A 45 0.35 0.07 -14.89
C GLU A 45 0.07 -0.89 -13.73
N GLU A 46 1.06 -1.09 -12.87
CA GLU A 46 1.01 -2.08 -11.79
C GLU A 46 1.63 -1.52 -10.51
N VAL A 47 0.97 -1.80 -9.39
CA VAL A 47 1.45 -1.49 -8.05
C VAL A 47 1.43 -2.74 -7.17
N VAL A 48 2.51 -2.89 -6.41
CA VAL A 48 2.68 -3.96 -5.42
C VAL A 48 2.67 -3.29 -4.05
N LEU A 49 1.73 -3.71 -3.20
CA LEU A 49 1.48 -3.08 -1.90
C LEU A 49 2.06 -3.93 -0.77
N THR A 50 2.80 -3.26 0.11
CA THR A 50 3.39 -3.79 1.35
C THR A 50 3.16 -2.79 2.50
N GLY A 51 3.47 -3.19 3.74
CA GLY A 51 3.45 -2.32 4.91
C GLY A 51 2.20 -2.45 5.80
N ILE A 52 1.86 -1.38 6.51
CA ILE A 52 0.81 -1.39 7.54
C ILE A 52 -0.21 -0.26 7.34
N ASN A 53 -1.49 -0.45 7.66
CA ASN A 53 -2.11 -1.67 8.21
C ASN A 53 -2.92 -2.40 7.13
N THR A 54 -2.91 -3.74 7.15
CA THR A 54 -3.62 -4.59 6.18
C THR A 54 -5.09 -4.21 6.01
N ASP A 55 -5.82 -4.06 7.11
CA ASP A 55 -7.26 -3.79 7.21
C ASP A 55 -7.64 -2.30 7.21
N TYR A 56 -6.66 -1.41 7.10
CA TYR A 56 -6.89 0.04 7.01
C TYR A 56 -6.21 0.63 5.79
N CYS A 57 -4.99 1.16 5.94
CA CYS A 57 -4.30 1.90 4.90
C CYS A 57 -4.02 1.06 3.65
N VAL A 58 -3.63 -0.21 3.83
CA VAL A 58 -3.35 -1.12 2.70
C VAL A 58 -4.66 -1.43 1.96
N LEU A 59 -5.71 -1.85 2.66
CA LEU A 59 -7.04 -2.09 2.06
C LEU A 59 -7.56 -0.85 1.31
N ALA A 60 -7.55 0.33 1.94
CA ALA A 60 -8.02 1.56 1.31
C ALA A 60 -7.20 1.93 0.06
N THR A 61 -5.87 1.79 0.14
CA THR A 61 -4.98 2.05 -1.00
C THR A 61 -5.19 1.03 -2.12
N ALA A 62 -5.43 -0.24 -1.80
CA ALA A 62 -5.69 -1.28 -2.79
C ALA A 62 -6.98 -0.99 -3.59
N LEU A 63 -8.05 -0.62 -2.90
CA LEU A 63 -9.33 -0.24 -3.51
C LEU A 63 -9.18 0.95 -4.46
N ASP A 64 -8.45 1.99 -4.04
CA ASP A 64 -8.23 3.17 -4.88
C ASP A 64 -7.27 2.91 -6.04
N ALA A 65 -6.22 2.09 -5.84
CA ALA A 65 -5.33 1.67 -6.92
C ALA A 65 -6.11 0.92 -8.01
N PHE A 66 -6.99 0.00 -7.60
CA PHE A 66 -7.89 -0.69 -8.51
C PHE A 66 -8.84 0.29 -9.23
N ALA A 67 -9.43 1.24 -8.52
CA ALA A 67 -10.29 2.28 -9.11
C ALA A 67 -9.53 3.17 -10.12
N ALA A 68 -8.25 3.43 -9.86
CA ALA A 68 -7.33 4.13 -10.76
C ALA A 68 -6.87 3.26 -11.96
N ARG A 69 -7.39 2.03 -12.09
CA ARG A 69 -7.08 1.06 -13.16
C ARG A 69 -5.63 0.55 -13.12
N LEU A 70 -5.02 0.53 -11.95
CA LEU A 70 -3.71 -0.09 -11.75
C LEU A 70 -3.92 -1.57 -11.42
N ARG A 71 -3.15 -2.46 -12.08
CA ARG A 71 -3.02 -3.85 -11.61
C ARG A 71 -2.46 -3.80 -10.21
N THR A 72 -3.20 -4.34 -9.26
CA THR A 72 -2.89 -4.18 -7.83
C THR A 72 -2.61 -5.56 -7.27
N THR A 73 -1.43 -5.72 -6.67
CA THR A 73 -1.04 -6.94 -5.95
C THR A 73 -0.74 -6.57 -4.49
N VAL A 74 -1.20 -7.36 -3.53
CA VAL A 74 -0.87 -7.19 -2.11
C VAL A 74 0.01 -8.35 -1.69
N VAL A 75 1.17 -8.06 -1.11
CA VAL A 75 2.12 -9.08 -0.66
C VAL A 75 1.76 -9.48 0.77
N LYS A 76 1.06 -10.60 0.92
CA LYS A 76 0.35 -10.91 2.17
C LYS A 76 1.28 -11.17 3.35
N ASP A 77 2.47 -11.69 3.12
CA ASP A 77 3.54 -11.89 4.11
C ASP A 77 4.43 -10.64 4.32
N ALA A 78 4.19 -9.56 3.55
CA ALA A 78 4.82 -8.25 3.73
C ALA A 78 3.83 -7.14 4.13
N VAL A 79 2.63 -7.51 4.60
CA VAL A 79 1.67 -6.60 5.25
C VAL A 79 1.29 -7.12 6.62
N THR A 80 0.96 -6.23 7.56
CA THR A 80 0.47 -6.64 8.88
C THR A 80 -0.56 -5.67 9.45
N SER A 81 -1.26 -6.08 10.50
CA SER A 81 -2.28 -5.29 11.19
C SER A 81 -1.95 -5.12 12.66
N VAL A 82 -2.20 -3.92 13.20
CA VAL A 82 -2.13 -3.67 14.64
C VAL A 82 -3.24 -4.38 15.43
N CYS A 83 -4.29 -4.84 14.76
CA CYS A 83 -5.34 -5.68 15.32
C CYS A 83 -4.96 -7.18 15.34
N GLY A 84 -3.67 -7.50 15.10
CA GLY A 84 -3.14 -8.85 15.08
C GLY A 84 -3.62 -9.68 13.89
N GLU A 85 -3.53 -10.99 14.02
CA GLU A 85 -3.87 -11.95 12.96
C GLU A 85 -5.33 -11.83 12.48
N VAL A 86 -6.26 -11.51 13.40
CA VAL A 86 -7.68 -11.35 13.05
C VAL A 86 -7.87 -10.18 12.10
N GLY A 87 -7.32 -9.01 12.44
CA GLY A 87 -7.40 -7.82 11.57
C GLY A 87 -6.68 -8.06 10.24
N HIS A 88 -5.50 -8.67 10.28
CA HIS A 88 -4.76 -9.02 9.07
C HIS A 88 -5.57 -9.93 8.13
N ALA A 89 -6.11 -11.03 8.64
CA ALA A 89 -6.93 -11.96 7.86
C ALA A 89 -8.21 -11.30 7.32
N GLN A 90 -8.87 -10.47 8.12
CA GLN A 90 -10.05 -9.71 7.68
C GLN A 90 -9.72 -8.70 6.58
N GLY A 91 -8.57 -8.04 6.66
CA GLY A 91 -8.09 -7.12 5.63
C GLY A 91 -7.85 -7.85 4.31
N LEU A 92 -7.09 -8.95 4.33
CA LEU A 92 -6.84 -9.76 3.14
C LEU A 92 -8.13 -10.30 2.51
N ALA A 93 -9.04 -10.84 3.34
CA ALA A 93 -10.33 -11.36 2.86
C ALA A 93 -11.19 -10.27 2.21
N GLN A 94 -11.15 -9.03 2.71
CA GLN A 94 -11.84 -7.90 2.09
C GLN A 94 -11.19 -7.51 0.76
N ILE A 95 -9.86 -7.43 0.70
CA ILE A 95 -9.12 -7.12 -0.53
C ILE A 95 -9.49 -8.14 -1.60
N GLU A 96 -9.41 -9.44 -1.30
CA GLU A 96 -9.72 -10.49 -2.27
C GLU A 96 -11.19 -10.49 -2.71
N LYS A 97 -12.11 -10.20 -1.77
CA LYS A 97 -13.53 -10.09 -2.06
C LYS A 97 -13.83 -8.99 -3.08
N TYR A 98 -13.11 -7.87 -3.04
CA TYR A 98 -13.37 -6.72 -3.90
C TYR A 98 -12.53 -6.70 -5.18
N LEU A 99 -11.29 -7.19 -5.14
CA LEU A 99 -10.33 -7.10 -6.26
C LEU A 99 -10.11 -8.45 -6.96
N GLY A 100 -10.60 -9.56 -6.41
CA GLY A 100 -10.25 -10.91 -6.85
C GLY A 100 -8.96 -11.42 -6.19
N SER A 101 -8.43 -12.56 -6.66
CA SER A 101 -7.23 -13.17 -6.07
C SER A 101 -5.96 -12.37 -6.42
N VAL A 102 -5.71 -11.33 -5.62
CA VAL A 102 -4.59 -10.38 -5.77
C VAL A 102 -3.60 -10.44 -4.62
N CYS A 103 -3.87 -11.23 -3.59
CA CYS A 103 -2.99 -11.44 -2.46
C CYS A 103 -1.98 -12.56 -2.79
N ARG A 104 -0.69 -12.23 -2.85
CA ARG A 104 0.40 -13.16 -3.21
C ARG A 104 1.43 -13.24 -2.10
N ASP A 105 2.18 -14.34 -2.04
CA ASP A 105 3.34 -14.46 -1.15
C ASP A 105 4.54 -13.72 -1.76
N ALA A 106 5.46 -13.23 -0.93
CA ALA A 106 6.68 -12.57 -1.41
C ALA A 106 7.53 -13.50 -2.29
N ALA A 107 7.45 -14.82 -2.06
CA ALA A 107 8.10 -15.84 -2.86
C ALA A 107 7.58 -15.95 -4.31
N ASP A 108 6.46 -15.28 -4.63
CA ASP A 108 5.86 -15.30 -5.96
C ASP A 108 6.41 -14.21 -6.91
N PHE A 109 7.41 -13.43 -6.45
CA PHE A 109 8.10 -12.35 -7.18
C PHE A 109 9.55 -12.70 -7.52
#